data_AF-A0A413VYV1-F1
#
_entry.id   AF-A0A413VYV1-F1
#
_cell.length_a   1.000
_cell.length_b   1.000
_cell.length_c   1.000
_cell.angle_alpha   90.00
_cell.angle_beta   90.00
_cell.angle_gamma   90.00
#
_symmetry.space_group_name_H-M   'P 1'
#
loop_
_entity.id
_entity.type
_entity.pdbx_description
1 polymer ?
#
loop_
_entity_poly.entity_id
_entity_poly.type
_entity_poly.pdbx_seq_one_letter_code
_entity_poly.pdbx_strand_id
1 'polypeptide(L)' 'MYVRHCASSENADAHIKRVKSFLPEHGQVGILCITDKQFGNIELFYGKKIQGVNTPGQQLELF' A
#
# COMPACT_ATOMS: atom_id res chain seq x y z
N MET A 1 -1.83 5.67 2.86
CA MET A 1 -1.63 4.21 3.00
C MET A 1 -0.18 3.90 2.67
N TYR A 2 0.52 3.13 3.49
CA TYR A 2 1.91 2.73 3.24
C TYR A 2 1.94 1.25 2.86
N VAL A 3 2.84 0.86 1.96
CA VAL A 3 2.98 -0.51 1.46
C VAL A 3 4.45 -0.91 1.47
N ARG A 4 4.74 -2.16 1.80
CA ARG A 4 6.08 -2.77 1.75
C ARG A 4 5.98 -4.15 1.14
N HIS A 5 6.69 -4.40 0.05
CA HIS A 5 6.85 -5.75 -0.50
C HIS A 5 7.74 -6.58 0.43
N CYS A 6 7.34 -7.80 0.73
CA CYS A 6 8.09 -8.74 1.55
C CYS A 6 8.27 -10.04 0.75
N ALA A 7 9.51 -10.49 0.59
CA ALA A 7 9.82 -11.66 -0.21
C ALA A 7 9.32 -12.99 0.39
N SER A 8 8.97 -13.01 1.68
CA SER A 8 8.41 -14.18 2.36
C SER A 8 7.51 -13.78 3.54
N SER A 9 6.74 -14.75 4.04
CA SER A 9 5.92 -14.62 5.25
C SER A 9 6.76 -14.30 6.49
N GLU A 10 7.92 -14.94 6.64
CA GLU A 10 8.80 -14.77 7.79
C GLU A 10 9.39 -13.35 7.81
N ASN A 11 9.73 -12.82 6.63
CA ASN A 11 10.19 -11.44 6.47
C ASN A 11 9.07 -10.44 6.82
N ALA A 12 7.84 -10.69 6.35
CA ALA A 12 6.68 -9.90 6.72
C ALA A 12 6.46 -9.89 8.24
N ASP A 13 6.51 -11.05 8.90
CA ASP A 13 6.35 -11.17 10.35
C ASP A 13 7.42 -10.40 11.13
N ALA A 14 8.68 -10.43 10.69
CA ALA A 14 9.74 -9.65 11.29
C ALA A 14 9.44 -8.14 11.22
N HIS A 15 8.93 -7.66 10.08
CA HIS A 15 8.52 -6.27 9.92
C HIS A 15 7.29 -5.91 10.74
N ILE A 16 6.28 -6.79 10.81
CA ILE A 16 5.09 -6.59 11.64
C ILE A 16 5.50 -6.48 13.12
N LYS A 17 6.36 -7.37 13.61
CA LYS A 17 6.89 -7.32 14.99
C LYS A 17 7.63 -6.01 15.25
N ARG A 18 8.44 -5.55 14.29
CA ARG A 18 9.14 -4.28 14.40
C ARG A 18 8.17 -3.10 14.50
N VAL A 19 7.16 -3.02 13.64
CA VAL A 19 6.14 -1.94 13.71
C VAL A 19 5.40 -1.96 15.04
N LYS A 20 5.04 -3.15 15.53
CA LYS A 20 4.38 -3.31 16.83
C LYS A 20 5.24 -2.80 18.00
N SER A 21 6.57 -2.83 17.90
CA SER A 21 7.45 -2.39 18.99
C SER A 21 7.55 -0.86 19.14
N PHE A 22 7.07 -0.08 18.17
CA PHE A 22 7.08 1.38 18.21
C PHE A 22 5.69 1.99 17.93
N LEU A 23 4.62 1.26 18.29
CA LEU A 23 3.26 1.81 18.19
C LEU A 23 3.13 3.10 19.03
N PRO A 24 2.40 4.12 18.52
CA PRO A 24 2.18 5.35 19.27
C PRO A 24 1.26 5.08 20.47
N GLU A 25 1.40 5.91 21.51
CA GLU A 25 0.54 5.85 22.71
C GLU A 25 -0.93 6.18 22.40
N HIS A 26 -1.17 6.95 21.35
CA HIS A 26 -2.50 7.38 20.93
C HIS A 26 -2.70 7.20 19.42
N GLY A 27 -3.97 7.06 19.02
CA GLY A 27 -4.37 6.82 17.63
C GLY A 27 -4.61 5.35 17.31
N GLN A 28 -4.84 5.05 16.03
CA GLN A 28 -5.15 3.71 15.54
C GLN A 28 -4.20 3.33 14.40
N VAL A 29 -3.63 2.14 14.47
CA VAL A 29 -2.74 1.59 13.44
C VAL A 29 -3.30 0.25 12.97
N GLY A 30 -3.62 0.16 11.68
CA GLY A 30 -3.98 -1.09 11.01
C GLY A 30 -2.80 -1.65 10.23
N ILE A 31 -2.56 -2.96 10.34
CA ILE A 31 -1.56 -3.68 9.56
C ILE A 31 -2.29 -4.77 8.77
N LEU A 32 -2.16 -4.74 7.44
CA LEU A 32 -2.71 -5.74 6.54
C LEU A 32 -1.55 -6.45 5.83
N CYS A 33 -1.47 -7.77 5.99
CA CYS A 33 -0.54 -8.62 5.26
C CYS A 33 -1.33 -9.47 4.27
N ILE A 34 -1.03 -9.30 2.99
CA ILE A 34 -1.68 -10.02 1.87
C ILE A 34 -0.64 -10.43 0.85
N THR A 35 -0.96 -11.44 0.05
CA THR A 35 -0.12 -11.90 -1.05
C THR A 35 -0.15 -10.93 -2.24
N ASP A 36 0.86 -11.00 -3.10
CA ASP A 36 0.92 -10.23 -4.35
C ASP A 36 -0.32 -10.48 -5.22
N LYS A 37 -0.83 -11.72 -5.26
CA LYS A 37 -2.06 -12.06 -5.99
C LYS A 37 -3.30 -11.37 -5.41
N GLN A 38 -3.42 -11.34 -4.07
CA GLN A 38 -4.53 -10.63 -3.42
C GLN A 38 -4.42 -9.12 -3.61
N PHE A 39 -3.20 -8.56 -3.54
CA PHE A 39 -2.96 -7.14 -3.81
C PHE A 39 -3.33 -6.76 -5.25
N GLY A 40 -2.96 -7.58 -6.23
CA GLY A 40 -3.35 -7.40 -7.63
C GLY A 40 -4.85 -7.47 -7.89
N ASN A 41 -5.60 -8.12 -7.00
CA ASN A 41 -7.06 -8.21 -7.05
C ASN A 41 -7.77 -7.08 -6.29
N ILE A 42 -7.04 -6.10 -5.72
CA ILE A 42 -7.67 -4.97 -5.02
C ILE A 42 -8.32 -4.03 -6.03
N GLU A 43 -9.63 -3.84 -5.90
CA GLU A 43 -10.38 -2.84 -6.65
C GLU A 43 -10.54 -1.56 -5.82
N LEU A 44 -10.10 -0.43 -6.37
CA LEU A 44 -10.24 0.89 -5.76
C LEU A 44 -11.34 1.67 -6.46
N PHE A 45 -12.41 1.96 -5.73
CA PHE A 45 -13.51 2.78 -6.22
C PHE A 45 -13.39 4.19 -5.67
N TYR A 46 -13.49 5.18 -6.55
CA TYR A 46 -13.76 6.55 -6.17
C TYR A 46 -15.19 6.86 -6.60
N GLY A 47 -15.96 7.55 -5.74
CA GLY A 47 -17.33 7.95 -6.08
C GLY A 47 -17.36 8.71 -7.41
N LYS A 48 -18.52 8.77 -8.08
CA LYS A 48 -18.72 9.53 -9.33
C LYS A 48 -18.54 11.04 -9.08
N LYS A 49 -17.32 11.51 -8.88
CA LYS A 49 -16.95 12.92 -9.01
C LYS A 49 -16.64 13.16 -10.47
N ILE A 50 -17.19 14.23 -11.04
CA ILE A 50 -16.75 14.76 -12.33
C ILE A 50 -15.27 15.10 -12.16
N GLN A 51 -14.39 14.23 -12.64
CA GLN A 51 -12.96 14.51 -12.72
C GLN A 51 -12.79 15.42 -13.94
N GLY A 52 -12.31 16.65 -13.71
CA GLY A 52 -11.82 17.48 -14.81
C GLY A 52 -10.75 16.72 -15.58
N VAL A 53 -10.75 16.84 -16.90
CA VAL A 53 -9.84 16.12 -17.79
C VAL A 53 -8.39 16.28 -17.30
N ASN A 54 -7.82 15.22 -16.73
CA ASN A 54 -6.40 15.14 -16.46
C ASN A 54 -5.73 14.62 -17.73
N THR A 55 -5.28 15.55 -18.56
CA THR A 55 -4.39 15.22 -19.69
C THR A 55 -3.16 14.52 -19.12
N PRO A 56 -2.79 13.30 -19.56
CA PRO A 56 -1.62 12.62 -19.02
C PRO A 56 -0.37 13.42 -19.37
N GLY A 57 0.40 13.82 -18.35
CA GLY A 57 1.78 14.24 -18.55
C GLY A 57 2.55 13.06 -19.15
N GLN A 58 3.06 13.24 -20.36
CA GLN A 58 3.85 12.26 -21.09
C GLN A 58 5.11 11.91 -20.28
N GLN A 59 5.20 10.66 -19.81
CA GLN A 59 6.40 10.17 -19.12
C GLN A 59 7.46 9.78 -20.15
N LEU A 60 8.59 10.50 -20.15
CA LEU A 60 9.76 10.14 -20.93
C LEU A 60 10.57 9.11 -20.13
N GLU A 61 10.71 7.90 -20.67
CA GLU A 61 11.63 6.90 -20.12
C GLU A 61 13.06 7.20 -20.59
N LEU A 62 14.02 7.14 -19.67
CA LEU A 62 15.45 7.07 -19.98
C LEU A 62 15.87 5.61 -19.85
N PHE A 63 16.40 5.05 -20.95
CA PHE A 63 16.99 3.71 -21.04
C PHE A 63 18.21 3.54 -20.14
#